data_AF-A0A949LBF2-F1
#
_entry.id   AF-A0A949LBF2-F1
#
_cell.length_a   1.000
_cell.length_b   1.000
_cell.length_c   1.000
_cell.angle_alpha   90.00
_cell.angle_beta   90.00
_cell.angle_gamma   90.00
#
_symmetry.space_group_name_H-M   'P 1'
#
loop_
_entity.id
_entity.type
_entity.pdbx_description
1 polymer ?
#
loop_
_entity_poly.entity_id
_entity_poly.type
_entity_poly.pdbx_seq_one_letter_code
_entity_poly.pdbx_strand_id
1 'polypeptide(L)'
;MFKIRPVYDVRLPADQVAVTRVQAIMHERFPLLDATEIAQLPDLIANPFLKRYRSILFVAENGKAEVRGFALLCHFPDLDFCYLDFISVSLRHGGGGIGSALYERIREEALALGDTVLFFECLPDDPALCPQPDILKENKARLAFYERYGARPITGTAYETPLTPGGDCPPYLVVDPLGRRLKLTRARIRAIVRAILTRKYGDICPAEYTDMVVASFTTGDLALRPPRYAASETTAPATTMSRDRRIALVVNDRHDIHHVRERGYVEAPVRIAKIYKELERSGLFDELAVHHFPESVITAVHDKGYVDYFRRVCAGLPANKSIYPYVFPIRNAARPPRELPVRAGYYCMDTFTPLNGNAWKAAKRAVDCGLTAAQALTDGRRLAYALVRPPGHHAERKAFGGFCYFNTGAVAAHWLSRLGRVAVLDIDYHHGNGTQNIFYKRDDVLTLSIHGHPRFAYPYFSGFTEETGKDQGLGYNRNFPLLERVDGEKYRNTLIRALALVRDFDPTFLVVSLGLDPAKGDPTGTWSLTARDFAANGQLIGRLGLRTLVVQEGGYLIRSLGINARSFFQGLHTGMARDAAKAAQR
;
A
#
# COMPACT_ATOMS: atom_id res chain seq x y z
N MET A 1 10.58 10.98 20.25
CA MET A 1 9.40 10.82 19.37
C MET A 1 9.47 9.44 18.72
N PHE A 2 8.39 8.67 18.76
CA PHE A 2 8.29 7.34 18.15
C PHE A 2 7.15 7.34 17.11
N LYS A 3 7.23 6.45 16.11
CA LYS A 3 6.16 6.19 15.14
C LYS A 3 5.61 4.79 15.38
N ILE A 4 4.30 4.61 15.21
CA ILE A 4 3.70 3.27 15.17
C ILE A 4 3.36 2.96 13.73
N ARG A 5 3.83 1.82 13.23
CA ARG A 5 3.49 1.33 11.89
C ARG A 5 3.06 -0.13 11.94
N PRO A 6 2.13 -0.56 11.07
CA PRO A 6 1.81 -1.96 10.89
C PRO A 6 2.92 -2.69 10.08
N VAL A 7 3.05 -3.98 10.35
CA VAL A 7 3.85 -4.97 9.63
C VAL A 7 2.89 -6.04 9.16
N TYR A 8 2.62 -6.07 7.85
CA TYR A 8 1.60 -6.94 7.24
C TYR A 8 2.17 -8.23 6.65
N ASP A 9 3.48 -8.28 6.43
CA ASP A 9 4.23 -9.43 5.93
C ASP A 9 5.71 -9.26 6.33
N VAL A 10 6.54 -10.25 6.00
CA VAL A 10 7.99 -10.25 6.26
C VAL A 10 8.81 -10.19 4.97
N ARG A 11 8.24 -9.63 3.89
CA ARG A 11 8.91 -9.56 2.57
C ARG A 11 10.01 -8.51 2.55
N LEU A 12 9.85 -7.41 3.31
CA LEU A 12 10.85 -6.33 3.35
C LEU A 12 11.95 -6.62 4.39
N PRO A 13 13.22 -6.31 4.09
CA PRO A 13 14.30 -6.44 5.07
C PRO A 13 14.04 -5.66 6.36
N ALA A 14 13.44 -4.46 6.27
CA ALA A 14 13.08 -3.67 7.44
C ALA A 14 12.00 -4.36 8.32
N ASP A 15 11.06 -5.05 7.70
CA ASP A 15 10.00 -5.79 8.40
C ASP A 15 10.58 -7.04 9.09
N GLN A 16 11.51 -7.75 8.45
CA GLN A 16 12.22 -8.89 9.04
C GLN A 16 13.02 -8.48 10.29
N VAL A 17 13.74 -7.35 10.22
CA VAL A 17 14.46 -6.80 11.37
C VAL A 17 13.49 -6.44 12.49
N ALA A 18 12.37 -5.77 12.18
CA ALA A 18 11.38 -5.40 13.18
C ALA A 18 10.80 -6.64 13.89
N VAL A 19 10.44 -7.69 13.15
CA VAL A 19 9.92 -8.95 13.70
C VAL A 19 10.95 -9.64 14.61
N THR A 20 12.22 -9.68 14.18
CA THR A 20 13.31 -10.23 15.00
C THR A 20 13.45 -9.48 16.35
N ARG A 21 13.29 -8.15 16.33
CA ARG A 21 13.32 -7.34 17.56
C ARG A 21 12.09 -7.59 18.44
N VAL A 22 10.92 -7.80 17.84
CA VAL A 22 9.72 -8.18 18.58
C VAL A 22 9.89 -9.53 19.27
N GLN A 23 10.43 -10.54 18.58
CA GLN A 23 10.72 -11.86 19.18
C GLN A 23 11.66 -11.72 20.40
N ALA A 24 12.67 -10.86 20.33
CA ALA A 24 13.54 -10.58 21.47
C ALA A 24 12.79 -9.93 22.65
N ILE A 25 11.86 -8.99 22.40
CA ILE A 25 11.00 -8.41 23.45
C ILE A 25 10.07 -9.49 24.02
N MET A 26 9.55 -10.41 23.19
CA MET A 26 8.70 -11.50 23.65
C MET A 26 9.44 -12.44 24.61
N HIS A 27 10.66 -12.86 24.26
CA HIS A 27 11.50 -13.67 25.15
C HIS A 27 11.81 -12.96 26.48
N GLU A 28 12.01 -11.64 26.47
CA GLU A 28 12.27 -10.85 27.68
C GLU A 28 11.02 -10.68 28.56
N ARG A 29 9.84 -10.49 27.95
CA ARG A 29 8.60 -10.11 28.66
C ARG A 29 7.70 -11.28 29.02
N PHE A 30 7.82 -12.41 28.31
CA PHE A 30 6.98 -13.59 28.49
C PHE A 30 7.85 -14.84 28.65
N PRO A 31 8.58 -14.99 29.78
CA PRO A 31 9.51 -16.10 29.99
C PRO A 31 8.83 -17.47 30.08
N LEU A 32 7.51 -17.49 30.31
CA LEU A 32 6.69 -18.72 30.34
C LEU A 32 6.10 -19.09 28.98
N LEU A 33 6.24 -18.23 27.96
CA LEU A 33 5.77 -18.51 26.61
C LEU A 33 6.73 -19.49 25.92
N ASP A 34 6.20 -20.46 25.19
CA ASP A 34 7.05 -21.42 24.48
C ASP A 34 7.92 -20.69 23.44
N ALA A 35 9.21 -20.98 23.44
CA ALA A 35 10.14 -20.44 22.46
C ALA A 35 9.76 -20.84 21.03
N THR A 36 9.11 -21.99 20.84
CA THR A 36 8.62 -22.41 19.52
C THR A 36 7.48 -21.52 19.02
N GLU A 37 6.59 -21.06 19.89
CA GLU A 37 5.51 -20.12 19.55
C GLU A 37 6.07 -18.75 19.15
N ILE A 38 7.08 -18.26 19.86
CA ILE A 38 7.76 -17.01 19.51
C ILE A 38 8.45 -17.13 18.14
N ALA A 39 9.08 -18.28 17.86
CA ALA A 39 9.75 -18.54 16.59
C ALA A 39 8.78 -18.55 15.39
N GLN A 40 7.50 -18.91 15.60
CA GLN A 40 6.47 -18.96 14.56
C GLN A 40 5.87 -17.59 14.18
N LEU A 41 6.20 -16.51 14.90
CA LEU A 41 5.65 -15.18 14.64
C LEU A 41 5.77 -14.71 13.16
N PRO A 42 6.91 -14.88 12.45
CA PRO A 42 7.03 -14.51 11.04
C PRO A 42 6.01 -15.25 10.16
N ASP A 43 5.81 -16.55 10.40
CA ASP A 43 4.89 -17.38 9.65
C ASP A 43 3.43 -17.01 9.94
N LEU A 44 3.10 -16.70 11.19
CA LEU A 44 1.77 -16.23 11.59
C LEU A 44 1.40 -14.88 10.95
N ILE A 45 2.37 -14.01 10.70
CA ILE A 45 2.17 -12.73 9.99
C ILE A 45 2.06 -12.97 8.48
N ALA A 46 2.92 -13.81 7.92
CA ALA A 46 2.98 -14.06 6.48
C ALA A 46 1.83 -14.93 5.96
N ASN A 47 1.31 -15.85 6.76
CA ASN A 47 0.36 -16.87 6.35
C ASN A 47 -0.93 -16.85 7.20
N PRO A 48 -1.98 -16.16 6.72
CA PRO A 48 -3.26 -16.09 7.43
C PRO A 48 -4.01 -17.44 7.47
N PHE A 49 -3.61 -18.43 6.67
CA PHE A 49 -4.29 -19.73 6.61
C PHE A 49 -3.91 -20.65 7.77
N LEU A 50 -2.75 -20.46 8.41
CA LEU A 50 -2.24 -21.34 9.46
C LEU A 50 -3.24 -21.52 10.61
N LYS A 51 -3.86 -20.42 11.04
CA LYS A 51 -4.81 -20.42 12.16
C LYS A 51 -6.19 -19.86 11.76
N ARG A 52 -6.46 -19.67 10.46
CA ARG A 52 -7.73 -19.15 9.91
C ARG A 52 -8.14 -17.80 10.52
N TYR A 53 -7.14 -16.93 10.68
CA TYR A 53 -7.27 -15.51 11.01
C TYR A 53 -6.03 -14.79 10.49
N ARG A 54 -6.12 -13.46 10.32
CA ARG A 54 -4.99 -12.65 9.90
C ARG A 54 -4.29 -12.01 11.09
N SER A 55 -2.99 -12.23 11.22
CA SER A 55 -2.16 -11.52 12.20
C SER A 55 -1.64 -10.20 11.61
N ILE A 56 -1.72 -9.12 12.38
CA ILE A 56 -1.18 -7.81 12.05
C ILE A 56 -0.32 -7.36 13.22
N LEU A 57 0.98 -7.24 12.97
CA LEU A 57 1.93 -6.77 13.98
C LEU A 57 2.05 -5.25 13.90
N PHE A 58 1.94 -4.56 15.02
CA PHE A 58 2.18 -3.12 15.14
C PHE A 58 3.48 -2.91 15.91
N VAL A 59 4.39 -2.12 15.35
CA VAL A 59 5.69 -1.83 15.97
C VAL A 59 5.80 -0.34 16.28
N ALA A 60 6.18 -0.01 17.51
CA ALA A 60 6.52 1.33 17.95
C ALA A 60 8.04 1.52 17.80
N GLU A 61 8.46 2.31 16.82
CA GLU A 61 9.87 2.50 16.45
C GLU A 61 10.33 3.95 16.66
N ASN A 62 11.60 4.13 17.04
CA ASN A 62 12.21 5.47 17.04
C ASN A 62 12.80 5.83 15.66
N GLY A 63 13.36 7.04 15.53
CA GLY A 63 13.97 7.51 14.28
C GLY A 63 15.19 6.70 13.79
N LYS A 64 15.68 5.75 14.59
CA LYS A 64 16.76 4.80 14.21
C LYS A 64 16.22 3.39 13.92
N ALA A 65 14.92 3.24 13.72
CA ALA A 65 14.23 1.97 13.50
C ALA A 65 14.39 0.95 14.65
N GLU A 66 14.67 1.43 15.86
CA GLU A 66 14.69 0.58 17.06
C GLU A 66 13.27 0.39 17.58
N VAL A 67 12.83 -0.87 17.66
CA VAL A 67 11.53 -1.26 18.21
C VAL A 67 11.55 -1.11 19.74
N ARG A 68 10.65 -0.28 20.26
CA ARG A 68 10.49 -0.01 21.70
C ARG A 68 9.26 -0.66 22.32
N GLY A 69 8.35 -1.14 21.49
CA GLY A 69 7.16 -1.87 21.90
C GLY A 69 6.42 -2.39 20.69
N PHE A 70 5.48 -3.30 20.93
CA PHE A 70 4.68 -3.90 19.88
C PHE A 70 3.28 -4.27 20.36
N ALA A 71 2.37 -4.46 19.41
CA ALA A 71 1.09 -5.10 19.63
C ALA A 71 0.77 -6.08 18.50
N LEU A 72 0.17 -7.22 18.80
CA LEU A 72 -0.23 -8.23 17.83
C LEU A 72 -1.75 -8.34 17.80
N LEU A 73 -2.35 -7.99 16.65
CA LEU A 73 -3.78 -8.03 16.42
C LEU A 73 -4.15 -9.20 15.51
N CYS A 74 -5.06 -10.05 15.95
CA CYS A 74 -5.62 -11.12 15.13
C CYS A 74 -7.01 -10.70 14.62
N HIS A 75 -7.18 -10.57 13.31
CA HIS A 75 -8.45 -10.26 12.67
C HIS A 75 -9.11 -11.53 12.13
N PHE A 76 -10.34 -11.80 12.58
CA PHE A 76 -11.17 -12.94 12.17
C PHE A 76 -12.29 -12.43 11.26
N PRO A 77 -12.05 -12.35 9.94
CA PRO A 77 -12.98 -11.71 9.01
C PRO A 77 -14.24 -12.54 8.74
N ASP A 78 -14.26 -13.84 9.03
CA ASP A 78 -15.45 -14.67 8.87
C ASP A 78 -16.51 -14.41 9.97
N LEU A 79 -16.09 -13.81 11.09
CA LEU A 79 -16.94 -13.51 12.25
C LEU A 79 -16.96 -12.01 12.61
N ASP A 80 -16.26 -11.18 11.83
CA ASP A 80 -16.13 -9.73 11.99
C ASP A 80 -15.72 -9.33 13.43
N PHE A 81 -14.61 -9.87 13.93
CA PHE A 81 -14.03 -9.44 15.22
C PHE A 81 -12.51 -9.41 15.20
N CYS A 82 -11.92 -8.67 16.14
CA CYS A 82 -10.49 -8.66 16.39
C CYS A 82 -10.17 -9.22 17.77
N TYR A 83 -9.04 -9.91 17.89
CA TYR A 83 -8.48 -10.37 19.16
C TYR A 83 -7.11 -9.71 19.35
N LEU A 84 -6.91 -8.94 20.42
CA LEU A 84 -5.60 -8.42 20.79
C LEU A 84 -4.85 -9.51 21.55
N ASP A 85 -3.79 -10.03 20.92
CA ASP A 85 -3.00 -11.14 21.44
C ASP A 85 -1.96 -10.66 22.45
N PHE A 86 -1.04 -9.83 21.95
CA PHE A 86 0.04 -9.27 22.74
C PHE A 86 0.02 -7.75 22.64
N ILE A 87 0.33 -7.09 23.75
CA ILE A 87 0.77 -5.70 23.76
C ILE A 87 1.86 -5.57 24.82
N SER A 88 3.03 -5.09 24.42
CA SER A 88 4.16 -5.00 25.32
C SER A 88 5.14 -3.91 24.92
N VAL A 89 5.91 -3.45 25.90
CA VAL A 89 7.00 -2.49 25.74
C VAL A 89 8.30 -3.13 26.21
N SER A 90 9.41 -2.78 25.57
CA SER A 90 10.75 -3.27 25.94
C SER A 90 11.11 -2.83 27.36
N LEU A 91 11.72 -3.70 28.16
CA LEU A 91 12.16 -3.32 29.52
C LEU A 91 13.27 -2.26 29.51
N ARG A 92 14.06 -2.22 28.43
CA ARG A 92 15.19 -1.29 28.26
C ARG A 92 14.75 0.16 28.10
N HIS A 93 13.49 0.39 27.75
CA HIS A 93 12.94 1.69 27.44
C HIS A 93 11.61 1.86 28.18
N GLY A 94 11.64 2.53 29.34
CA GLY A 94 10.46 2.69 30.21
C GLY A 94 9.18 3.16 29.49
N GLY A 95 8.02 2.85 30.08
CA GLY A 95 6.68 2.99 29.50
C GLY A 95 6.16 4.42 29.29
N GLY A 96 6.92 5.28 28.62
CA GLY A 96 6.60 6.68 28.32
C GLY A 96 5.46 6.85 27.30
N GLY A 97 4.25 6.38 27.64
CA GLY A 97 3.03 6.50 26.83
C GLY A 97 2.93 5.55 25.63
N ILE A 98 3.96 4.71 25.38
CA ILE A 98 3.99 3.78 24.24
C ILE A 98 2.84 2.77 24.30
N GLY A 99 2.53 2.23 25.49
CA GLY A 99 1.42 1.29 25.67
C GLY A 99 0.06 1.90 25.32
N SER A 100 -0.22 3.12 25.80
CA SER A 100 -1.43 3.88 25.43
C SER A 100 -1.51 4.11 23.92
N ALA A 101 -0.43 4.59 23.30
CA ALA A 101 -0.39 4.87 21.87
C ALA A 101 -0.57 3.60 21.01
N LEU A 102 0.04 2.48 21.42
CA LEU A 102 -0.16 1.18 20.76
C LEU A 102 -1.62 0.73 20.88
N TYR A 103 -2.21 0.80 22.07
CA TYR A 103 -3.59 0.39 22.27
C TYR A 103 -4.58 1.25 21.49
N GLU A 104 -4.40 2.58 21.48
CA GLU A 104 -5.19 3.49 20.64
C GLU A 104 -5.08 3.14 19.16
N ARG A 105 -3.88 2.86 18.66
CA ARG A 105 -3.69 2.43 17.26
C ARG A 105 -4.41 1.11 16.97
N ILE A 106 -4.40 0.16 17.90
CA ILE A 106 -5.14 -1.11 17.75
C ILE A 106 -6.65 -0.86 17.67
N ARG A 107 -7.19 0.02 18.52
CA ARG A 107 -8.61 0.40 18.49
C ARG A 107 -8.99 1.07 17.17
N GLU A 108 -8.16 1.99 16.67
CA GLU A 108 -8.33 2.60 15.35
C GLU A 108 -8.35 1.56 14.23
N GLU A 109 -7.42 0.60 14.26
CA GLU A 109 -7.36 -0.46 13.26
C GLU A 109 -8.62 -1.33 13.28
N ALA A 110 -9.06 -1.78 14.47
CA ALA A 110 -10.27 -2.57 14.63
C ALA A 110 -11.51 -1.80 14.12
N LEU A 111 -11.68 -0.53 14.51
CA LEU A 111 -12.76 0.35 14.03
C LEU A 111 -12.78 0.47 12.50
N ALA A 112 -11.60 0.49 11.89
CA ALA A 112 -11.45 0.67 10.46
C ALA A 112 -11.54 -0.65 9.66
N LEU A 113 -11.64 -1.80 10.33
CA LEU A 113 -11.96 -3.10 9.71
C LEU A 113 -13.48 -3.32 9.59
N GLY A 114 -14.32 -2.43 10.12
CA GLY A 114 -15.77 -2.44 9.91
C GLY A 114 -16.57 -2.37 11.21
N ASP A 115 -17.61 -3.20 11.32
CA ASP A 115 -18.42 -3.35 12.55
C ASP A 115 -17.82 -4.45 13.46
N THR A 116 -16.51 -4.34 13.69
CA THR A 116 -15.78 -5.29 14.51
C THR A 116 -15.84 -4.92 15.98
N VAL A 117 -15.72 -5.94 16.83
CA VAL A 117 -15.55 -5.82 18.27
C VAL A 117 -14.14 -6.30 18.63
N LEU A 118 -13.51 -5.67 19.61
CA LEU A 118 -12.17 -6.06 20.07
C LEU A 118 -12.28 -6.89 21.35
N PHE A 119 -11.76 -8.11 21.32
CA PHE A 119 -11.64 -9.01 22.46
C PHE A 119 -10.17 -9.23 22.82
N PHE A 120 -9.89 -9.61 24.06
CA PHE A 120 -8.57 -10.06 24.51
C PHE A 120 -8.70 -10.73 25.88
N GLU A 121 -7.67 -11.46 26.27
CA GLU A 121 -7.57 -12.00 27.63
C GLU A 121 -6.77 -11.09 28.56
N CYS A 122 -7.20 -11.03 29.81
CA CYS A 122 -6.43 -10.40 30.88
C CYS A 122 -6.56 -11.23 32.16
N LEU A 123 -5.45 -11.47 32.85
CA LEU A 123 -5.46 -12.25 34.07
C LEU A 123 -6.27 -11.55 35.19
N PRO A 124 -6.89 -12.31 36.11
CA PRO A 124 -7.77 -11.75 37.12
C PRO A 124 -7.10 -10.80 38.12
N ASP A 125 -7.84 -9.77 38.54
CA ASP A 125 -7.52 -8.92 39.69
C ASP A 125 -8.25 -9.35 40.98
N ASP A 126 -8.85 -10.54 40.95
CA ASP A 126 -9.52 -11.18 42.09
C ASP A 126 -8.53 -12.12 42.82
N PRO A 127 -8.20 -11.86 44.09
CA PRO A 127 -7.30 -12.72 44.87
C PRO A 127 -7.82 -14.15 45.05
N ALA A 128 -9.14 -14.38 44.93
CA ALA A 128 -9.72 -15.73 44.99
C ALA A 128 -9.42 -16.55 43.73
N LEU A 129 -9.29 -15.88 42.58
CA LEU A 129 -8.94 -16.52 41.31
C LEU A 129 -7.43 -16.52 41.09
N CYS A 130 -6.71 -15.50 41.57
CA CYS A 130 -5.27 -15.36 41.36
C CYS A 130 -4.54 -14.99 42.67
N PRO A 131 -3.97 -15.98 43.39
CA PRO A 131 -3.53 -15.80 44.77
C PRO A 131 -2.17 -15.09 44.91
N GLN A 132 -1.35 -15.06 43.86
CA GLN A 132 0.01 -14.51 43.92
C GLN A 132 0.00 -12.96 43.97
N PRO A 133 0.52 -12.31 45.04
CA PRO A 133 0.38 -10.86 45.23
C PRO A 133 1.04 -9.98 44.16
N ASP A 134 2.22 -10.38 43.66
CA ASP A 134 2.96 -9.61 42.65
C ASP A 134 2.24 -9.65 41.28
N ILE A 135 1.75 -10.84 40.88
CA ILE A 135 0.91 -11.00 39.69
C ILE A 135 -0.38 -10.21 39.83
N LEU A 136 -1.03 -10.27 41.01
CA LEU A 136 -2.27 -9.54 41.27
C LEU A 136 -2.10 -8.02 41.12
N LYS A 137 -0.96 -7.47 41.55
CA LYS A 137 -0.62 -6.06 41.37
C LYS A 137 -0.50 -5.68 39.90
N GLU A 138 0.17 -6.51 39.09
CA GLU A 138 0.30 -6.29 37.64
C GLU A 138 -1.06 -6.41 36.93
N ASN A 139 -1.87 -7.41 37.28
CA ASN A 139 -3.21 -7.63 36.72
C ASN A 139 -4.14 -6.44 36.98
N LYS A 140 -4.13 -5.92 38.22
CA LYS A 140 -4.85 -4.69 38.58
C LYS A 140 -4.43 -3.51 37.70
N ALA A 141 -3.12 -3.33 37.50
CA ALA A 141 -2.61 -2.24 36.66
C ALA A 141 -3.02 -2.41 35.18
N ARG A 142 -2.99 -3.63 34.62
CA ARG A 142 -3.42 -3.93 33.25
C ARG A 142 -4.91 -3.70 33.05
N LEU A 143 -5.76 -4.24 33.94
CA LEU A 143 -7.21 -4.01 33.88
C LEU A 143 -7.55 -2.52 34.06
N ALA A 144 -6.90 -1.83 35.00
CA ALA A 144 -7.06 -0.39 35.17
C ALA A 144 -6.60 0.44 33.97
N PHE A 145 -5.66 -0.07 33.16
CA PHE A 145 -5.26 0.56 31.91
C PHE A 145 -6.36 0.45 30.85
N TYR A 146 -6.86 -0.77 30.59
CA TYR A 146 -7.89 -1.02 29.58
C TYR A 146 -9.24 -0.39 29.95
N GLU A 147 -9.57 -0.35 31.24
CA GLU A 147 -10.82 0.20 31.74
C GLU A 147 -10.99 1.69 31.42
N ARG A 148 -9.89 2.45 31.30
CA ARG A 148 -9.90 3.87 30.87
C ARG A 148 -10.42 4.08 29.45
N TYR A 149 -10.34 3.04 28.63
CA TYR A 149 -10.82 3.05 27.25
C TYR A 149 -12.24 2.47 27.12
N GLY A 150 -12.85 2.03 28.24
CA GLY A 150 -14.17 1.41 28.28
C GLY A 150 -14.16 -0.11 28.08
N ALA A 151 -12.99 -0.74 28.05
CA ALA A 151 -12.89 -2.20 27.93
C ALA A 151 -13.13 -2.89 29.28
N ARG A 152 -13.95 -3.94 29.30
CA ARG A 152 -14.46 -4.57 30.53
C ARG A 152 -14.39 -6.10 30.47
N PRO A 153 -14.08 -6.80 31.58
CA PRO A 153 -14.32 -8.23 31.69
C PRO A 153 -15.78 -8.59 31.48
N ILE A 154 -16.03 -9.64 30.70
CA ILE A 154 -17.32 -10.31 30.60
C ILE A 154 -17.50 -11.19 31.85
N THR A 155 -18.71 -11.19 32.41
CA THR A 155 -19.03 -11.90 33.66
C THR A 155 -20.23 -12.81 33.48
N GLY A 156 -20.41 -13.77 34.39
CA GLY A 156 -21.53 -14.70 34.35
C GLY A 156 -21.36 -15.76 33.27
N THR A 157 -20.11 -16.09 32.94
CA THR A 157 -19.74 -17.10 31.96
C THR A 157 -18.88 -18.17 32.64
N ALA A 158 -18.61 -19.25 31.94
CA ALA A 158 -17.66 -20.25 32.40
C ALA A 158 -16.24 -19.98 31.88
N TYR A 159 -15.97 -18.83 31.25
CA TYR A 159 -14.66 -18.51 30.66
C TYR A 159 -13.57 -18.41 31.73
N GLU A 160 -13.92 -17.92 32.91
CA GLU A 160 -13.08 -17.85 34.11
C GLU A 160 -12.92 -19.20 34.85
N THR A 161 -13.25 -20.33 34.21
CA THR A 161 -13.04 -21.67 34.77
C THR A 161 -11.60 -22.13 34.48
N PRO A 162 -10.84 -22.63 35.46
CA PRO A 162 -9.51 -23.20 35.22
C PRO A 162 -9.54 -24.31 34.16
N LEU A 163 -8.58 -24.27 33.24
CA LEU A 163 -8.47 -25.25 32.16
C LEU A 163 -8.11 -26.65 32.68
N THR A 164 -7.24 -26.68 33.70
CA THR A 164 -6.85 -27.90 34.41
C THR A 164 -7.44 -27.88 35.83
N PRO A 165 -7.87 -29.03 36.37
CA PRO A 165 -8.30 -29.12 37.76
C PRO A 165 -7.21 -28.61 38.72
N GLY A 166 -7.54 -27.65 39.57
CA GLY A 166 -6.60 -27.04 40.51
C GLY A 166 -5.70 -25.95 39.92
N GLY A 167 -5.87 -25.58 38.64
CA GLY A 167 -5.19 -24.42 38.07
C GLY A 167 -5.64 -23.11 38.70
N ASP A 168 -4.73 -22.14 38.77
CA ASP A 168 -4.96 -20.80 39.28
C ASP A 168 -4.89 -19.74 38.16
N CYS A 169 -5.38 -18.54 38.47
CA CYS A 169 -5.41 -17.37 37.59
C CYS A 169 -6.05 -17.60 36.19
N PRO A 170 -7.24 -18.22 36.07
CA PRO A 170 -7.91 -18.36 34.77
C PRO A 170 -8.21 -16.98 34.16
N PRO A 171 -7.89 -16.72 32.89
CA PRO A 171 -8.01 -15.38 32.32
C PRO A 171 -9.46 -14.91 32.22
N TYR A 172 -9.69 -13.62 32.38
CA TYR A 172 -10.94 -12.99 31.95
C TYR A 172 -10.94 -12.78 30.45
N LEU A 173 -12.07 -13.09 29.80
CA LEU A 173 -12.36 -12.54 28.48
C LEU A 173 -12.81 -11.08 28.63
N VAL A 174 -12.03 -10.17 28.07
CA VAL A 174 -12.30 -8.73 28.08
C VAL A 174 -12.82 -8.31 26.71
N VAL A 175 -13.80 -7.41 26.70
CA VAL A 175 -14.33 -6.79 25.48
C VAL A 175 -14.14 -5.28 25.53
N ASP A 176 -13.58 -4.70 24.46
CA ASP A 176 -13.60 -3.27 24.17
C ASP A 176 -14.66 -2.99 23.11
N PRO A 177 -15.70 -2.22 23.45
CA PRO A 177 -16.77 -1.87 22.51
C PRO A 177 -16.35 -0.79 21.50
N LEU A 178 -15.11 -0.29 21.57
CA LEU A 178 -14.53 0.72 20.68
C LEU A 178 -15.35 2.01 20.63
N GLY A 179 -15.96 2.39 21.76
CA GLY A 179 -16.83 3.56 21.87
C GLY A 179 -18.20 3.42 21.18
N ARG A 180 -18.59 2.21 20.75
CA ARG A 180 -19.89 1.92 20.13
C ARG A 180 -20.77 1.11 21.08
N ARG A 181 -22.07 1.00 20.79
CA ARG A 181 -22.94 0.04 21.48
C ARG A 181 -22.69 -1.36 20.91
N LEU A 182 -22.39 -2.34 21.78
CA LEU A 182 -22.24 -3.73 21.36
C LEU A 182 -23.56 -4.25 20.77
N LYS A 183 -23.50 -4.77 19.55
CA LYS A 183 -24.61 -5.45 18.86
C LYS A 183 -24.18 -6.88 18.55
N LEU A 184 -24.31 -7.77 19.52
CA LEU A 184 -23.97 -9.18 19.37
C LEU A 184 -25.24 -10.03 19.53
N THR A 185 -25.41 -11.01 18.65
CA THR A 185 -26.42 -12.05 18.84
C THR A 185 -25.79 -13.20 19.62
N ARG A 186 -26.63 -14.00 20.31
CA ARG A 186 -26.17 -15.23 20.98
C ARG A 186 -25.37 -16.13 20.04
N ALA A 187 -25.83 -16.28 18.79
CA ALA A 187 -25.13 -17.08 17.78
C ALA A 187 -23.75 -16.51 17.46
N ARG A 188 -23.64 -15.18 17.27
CA ARG A 188 -22.36 -14.52 16.94
C ARG A 188 -21.35 -14.63 18.08
N ILE A 189 -21.72 -14.33 19.32
CA ILE A 189 -20.77 -14.44 20.45
C ILE A 189 -20.31 -15.87 20.68
N ARG A 190 -21.21 -16.87 20.59
CA ARG A 190 -20.83 -18.29 20.70
C ARG A 190 -19.85 -18.70 19.61
N ALA A 191 -20.04 -18.23 18.37
CA ALA A 191 -19.12 -18.48 17.28
C ALA A 191 -17.75 -17.82 17.52
N ILE A 192 -17.72 -16.58 18.02
CA ILE A 192 -16.50 -15.84 18.37
C ILE A 192 -15.72 -16.57 19.46
N VAL A 193 -16.36 -16.89 20.59
CA VAL A 193 -15.73 -17.58 21.73
C VAL A 193 -15.18 -18.94 21.31
N ARG A 194 -15.96 -19.70 20.53
CA ARG A 194 -15.49 -20.97 19.96
C ARG A 194 -14.28 -20.76 19.05
N ALA A 195 -14.29 -19.75 18.19
CA ALA A 195 -13.17 -19.46 17.30
C ALA A 195 -11.90 -19.09 18.08
N ILE A 196 -12.01 -18.32 19.17
CA ILE A 196 -10.88 -18.03 20.06
C ILE A 196 -10.32 -19.34 20.64
N LEU A 197 -11.16 -20.14 21.31
CA LEU A 197 -10.69 -21.35 22.02
C LEU A 197 -10.17 -22.44 21.07
N THR A 198 -10.70 -22.54 19.86
CA THR A 198 -10.32 -23.60 18.90
C THR A 198 -9.23 -23.19 17.92
N ARG A 199 -9.20 -21.94 17.45
CA ARG A 199 -8.22 -21.49 16.44
C ARG A 199 -6.97 -20.91 17.08
N LYS A 200 -7.10 -20.25 18.23
CA LYS A 200 -5.95 -19.70 18.93
C LYS A 200 -5.39 -20.68 19.95
N TYR A 201 -6.26 -21.23 20.79
CA TYR A 201 -5.87 -22.11 21.89
C TYR A 201 -6.17 -23.60 21.64
N GLY A 202 -6.39 -24.00 20.38
CA GLY A 202 -6.80 -25.37 20.05
C GLY A 202 -5.81 -26.46 20.50
N ASP A 203 -4.54 -26.11 20.63
CA ASP A 203 -3.48 -27.02 21.08
C ASP A 203 -3.53 -27.28 22.60
N ILE A 204 -4.27 -26.44 23.35
CA ILE A 204 -4.29 -26.44 24.82
C ILE A 204 -5.73 -26.67 25.35
N CYS A 205 -6.76 -26.17 24.66
CA CYS A 205 -8.16 -26.26 25.09
C CYS A 205 -8.86 -27.54 24.62
N PRO A 206 -9.28 -28.45 25.54
CA PRO A 206 -10.08 -29.61 25.18
C PRO A 206 -11.45 -29.23 24.61
N ALA A 207 -12.04 -30.13 23.81
CA ALA A 207 -13.36 -29.93 23.23
C ALA A 207 -14.46 -29.74 24.29
N GLU A 208 -14.41 -30.53 25.37
CA GLU A 208 -15.38 -30.44 26.48
C GLU A 208 -15.34 -29.08 27.19
N TYR A 209 -14.13 -28.56 27.46
CA TYR A 209 -13.95 -27.22 28.01
C TYR A 209 -14.53 -26.16 27.07
N THR A 210 -14.21 -26.27 25.78
CA THR A 210 -14.71 -25.34 24.76
C THR A 210 -16.24 -25.33 24.72
N ASP A 211 -16.88 -26.51 24.75
CA ASP A 211 -18.33 -26.62 24.69
C ASP A 211 -19.01 -26.08 25.96
N MET A 212 -18.45 -26.37 27.13
CA MET A 212 -18.89 -25.79 28.41
C MET A 212 -18.84 -24.26 28.38
N VAL A 213 -17.70 -23.69 28.00
CA VAL A 213 -17.53 -22.23 27.94
C VAL A 213 -18.49 -21.62 26.94
N VAL A 214 -18.59 -22.16 25.72
CA VAL A 214 -19.50 -21.65 24.68
C VAL A 214 -20.97 -21.76 25.11
N ALA A 215 -21.36 -22.83 25.79
CA ALA A 215 -22.73 -23.00 26.28
C ALA A 215 -23.12 -21.93 27.32
N SER A 216 -22.17 -21.49 28.15
CA SER A 216 -22.40 -20.46 29.19
C SER A 216 -22.80 -19.09 28.63
N PHE A 217 -22.50 -18.77 27.37
CA PHE A 217 -22.99 -17.57 26.70
C PHE A 217 -24.46 -17.75 26.29
N THR A 218 -25.39 -17.44 27.20
CA THR A 218 -26.84 -17.67 27.03
C THR A 218 -27.56 -16.59 26.23
N THR A 219 -26.99 -15.38 26.16
CA THR A 219 -27.54 -14.20 25.47
C THR A 219 -26.44 -13.47 24.67
N GLY A 220 -26.85 -12.61 23.73
CA GLY A 220 -25.96 -11.69 23.02
C GLY A 220 -25.69 -10.38 23.78
N ASP A 221 -26.53 -10.06 24.76
CA ASP A 221 -26.33 -8.94 25.68
C ASP A 221 -25.34 -9.37 26.77
N LEU A 222 -24.07 -9.04 26.57
CA LEU A 222 -22.99 -9.44 27.48
C LEU A 222 -23.10 -8.71 28.82
N ALA A 223 -23.11 -9.46 29.92
CA ALA A 223 -22.96 -8.89 31.25
C ALA A 223 -21.51 -8.48 31.46
N LEU A 224 -21.28 -7.17 31.62
CA LEU A 224 -19.95 -6.60 31.82
C LEU A 224 -19.74 -6.24 33.29
N ARG A 225 -18.54 -6.50 33.80
CA ARG A 225 -18.16 -6.12 35.17
C ARG A 225 -18.28 -4.60 35.37
N PRO A 226 -18.93 -4.09 36.43
CA PRO A 226 -19.01 -2.65 36.72
C PRO A 226 -17.65 -1.99 36.96
N PRO A 227 -17.49 -0.68 36.68
CA PRO A 227 -16.26 0.07 36.92
C PRO A 227 -15.69 -0.07 38.32
N ARG A 228 -14.41 -0.44 38.38
CA ARG A 228 -13.65 -0.67 39.61
C ARG A 228 -12.50 0.32 39.76
N TYR A 229 -11.93 0.79 38.66
CA TYR A 229 -10.81 1.73 38.67
C TYR A 229 -11.30 3.12 38.26
N ALA A 230 -10.87 4.16 38.97
CA ALA A 230 -11.32 5.53 38.73
C ALA A 230 -11.08 5.94 37.26
N ALA A 231 -12.13 6.39 36.60
CA ALA A 231 -12.07 6.87 35.23
C ALA A 231 -11.32 8.21 35.21
N SER A 232 -10.11 8.22 34.64
CA SER A 232 -9.62 9.44 34.00
C SER A 232 -10.38 9.55 32.68
N GLU A 233 -11.09 10.65 32.45
CA GLU A 233 -11.77 10.93 31.18
C GLU A 233 -10.73 11.00 30.04
N THR A 234 -10.45 9.87 29.41
CA THR A 234 -9.82 9.85 28.09
C THR A 234 -10.94 9.89 27.06
N THR A 235 -11.14 11.07 26.48
CA THR A 235 -12.04 11.29 25.34
C THR A 235 -11.76 10.27 24.25
N ALA A 236 -12.81 9.60 23.74
CA ALA A 236 -12.70 8.69 22.61
C ALA A 236 -11.92 9.40 21.47
N PRO A 237 -10.87 8.78 20.90
CA PRO A 237 -10.10 9.43 19.85
C PRO A 237 -11.03 9.73 18.67
N ALA A 238 -10.87 10.94 18.11
CA ALA A 238 -11.55 11.32 16.88
C ALA A 238 -11.25 10.27 15.80
N THR A 239 -12.31 9.79 15.15
CA THR A 239 -12.28 8.77 14.07
C THR A 239 -11.65 9.32 12.79
N THR A 240 -10.39 9.77 12.85
CA THR A 240 -9.61 10.12 11.67
C THR A 240 -8.88 8.89 11.15
N MET A 241 -9.02 8.59 9.86
CA MET A 241 -8.29 7.51 9.21
C MET A 241 -6.78 7.67 9.45
N SER A 242 -6.17 6.61 9.98
CA SER A 242 -4.75 6.58 10.33
C SER A 242 -3.88 6.84 9.09
N ARG A 243 -2.70 7.47 9.30
CA ARG A 243 -1.84 7.90 8.20
C ARG A 243 -1.46 6.73 7.30
N ASP A 244 -1.04 5.60 7.85
CA ASP A 244 -0.68 4.38 7.11
C ASP A 244 -1.78 3.84 6.18
N ARG A 245 -3.05 4.11 6.48
CA ARG A 245 -4.20 3.76 5.63
C ARG A 245 -4.49 4.80 4.54
N ARG A 246 -4.09 6.06 4.73
CA ARG A 246 -4.18 7.09 3.69
C ARG A 246 -3.17 6.84 2.58
N ILE A 247 -3.54 7.20 1.37
CA ILE A 247 -2.66 7.18 0.20
C ILE A 247 -1.64 8.31 0.36
N ALA A 248 -0.35 7.98 0.36
CA ALA A 248 0.70 8.98 0.34
C ALA A 248 0.67 9.73 -1.00
N LEU A 249 0.36 11.02 -1.00
CA LEU A 249 0.32 11.85 -2.20
C LEU A 249 1.61 12.65 -2.32
N VAL A 250 2.30 12.54 -3.45
CA VAL A 250 3.47 13.35 -3.76
C VAL A 250 3.18 14.12 -5.04
N VAL A 251 3.00 15.43 -4.91
CA VAL A 251 2.70 16.32 -6.04
C VAL A 251 3.99 16.92 -6.56
N ASN A 252 4.17 16.94 -7.88
CA ASN A 252 5.29 17.65 -8.49
C ASN A 252 5.10 19.17 -8.37
N ASP A 253 5.60 19.76 -7.29
CA ASP A 253 5.56 21.20 -6.98
C ASP A 253 6.34 22.10 -7.97
N ARG A 254 6.99 21.54 -8.99
CA ARG A 254 7.64 22.27 -10.08
C ARG A 254 7.16 21.80 -11.45
N HIS A 255 5.95 21.28 -11.54
CA HIS A 255 5.43 20.78 -12.82
C HIS A 255 5.06 21.90 -13.80
N ASP A 256 4.66 23.06 -13.27
CA ASP A 256 4.03 24.17 -14.00
C ASP A 256 5.03 25.00 -14.82
N ILE A 257 6.30 25.02 -14.41
CA ILE A 257 7.39 25.71 -15.12
C ILE A 257 7.58 25.21 -16.56
N HIS A 258 7.22 23.96 -16.85
CA HIS A 258 7.29 23.38 -18.19
C HIS A 258 5.95 23.57 -18.91
N HIS A 259 5.68 24.76 -19.42
CA HIS A 259 4.40 25.07 -20.08
C HIS A 259 4.61 25.43 -21.55
N VAL A 260 4.26 24.50 -22.43
CA VAL A 260 4.24 24.71 -23.89
C VAL A 260 2.87 25.27 -24.27
N ARG A 261 2.82 26.46 -24.88
CA ARG A 261 1.57 27.18 -25.21
C ARG A 261 1.15 27.03 -26.68
N GLU A 262 1.76 26.10 -27.39
CA GLU A 262 1.53 25.90 -28.81
C GLU A 262 0.22 25.15 -29.06
N ARG A 263 -0.46 25.49 -30.16
CA ARG A 263 -1.77 24.91 -30.49
C ARG A 263 -1.62 23.41 -30.76
N GLY A 264 -2.44 22.61 -30.09
CA GLY A 264 -2.44 21.15 -30.22
C GLY A 264 -1.60 20.41 -29.16
N TYR A 265 -0.81 21.11 -28.35
CA TYR A 265 -0.13 20.49 -27.22
C TYR A 265 -1.11 20.28 -26.05
N VAL A 266 -1.42 19.02 -25.76
CA VAL A 266 -2.46 18.63 -24.79
C VAL A 266 -1.94 18.46 -23.36
N GLU A 267 -0.63 18.24 -23.21
CA GLU A 267 0.03 18.04 -21.92
C GLU A 267 0.22 19.39 -21.20
N ALA A 268 -0.78 19.83 -20.43
CA ALA A 268 -0.79 21.18 -19.85
C ALA A 268 -0.79 21.18 -18.31
N PRO A 269 -0.25 22.24 -17.64
CA PRO A 269 -0.21 22.33 -16.17
C PRO A 269 -1.57 22.17 -15.48
N VAL A 270 -2.66 22.58 -16.15
CA VAL A 270 -4.03 22.48 -15.62
C VAL A 270 -4.43 21.05 -15.24
N ARG A 271 -3.80 20.02 -15.83
CA ARG A 271 -4.05 18.60 -15.53
C ARG A 271 -3.84 18.29 -14.04
N ILE A 272 -2.69 18.70 -13.49
CA ILE A 272 -2.32 18.45 -12.10
C ILE A 272 -3.27 19.16 -11.15
N ALA A 273 -3.52 20.46 -11.37
CA ALA A 273 -4.42 21.24 -10.54
C ALA A 273 -5.85 20.67 -10.49
N LYS A 274 -6.34 20.13 -11.62
CA LYS A 274 -7.68 19.52 -11.70
C LYS A 274 -7.77 18.18 -11.00
N ILE A 275 -6.74 17.34 -11.10
CA ILE A 275 -6.67 16.09 -10.35
C ILE A 275 -6.60 16.41 -8.85
N TYR A 276 -5.63 17.25 -8.44
CA TYR A 276 -5.41 17.63 -7.05
C TYR A 276 -6.69 18.09 -6.34
N LYS A 277 -7.40 19.05 -6.95
CA LYS A 277 -8.64 19.61 -6.40
C LYS A 277 -9.75 18.55 -6.17
N GLU A 278 -9.82 17.52 -7.02
CA GLU A 278 -10.79 16.44 -6.84
C GLU A 278 -10.34 15.42 -5.78
N LEU A 279 -9.03 15.21 -5.62
CA LEU A 279 -8.47 14.30 -4.61
C LEU A 279 -8.61 14.87 -3.19
N GLU A 280 -8.41 16.18 -2.99
CA GLU A 280 -8.59 16.84 -1.68
C GLU A 280 -9.97 16.58 -1.06
N ARG A 281 -11.01 16.53 -1.91
CA ARG A 281 -12.40 16.29 -1.49
C ARG A 281 -12.66 14.89 -0.92
N SER A 282 -11.74 13.95 -1.14
CA SER A 282 -11.94 12.55 -0.77
C SER A 282 -11.57 12.22 0.68
N GLY A 283 -10.69 13.00 1.30
CA GLY A 283 -10.09 12.67 2.60
C GLY A 283 -9.20 11.42 2.60
N LEU A 284 -8.90 10.84 1.42
CA LEU A 284 -8.13 9.60 1.28
C LEU A 284 -6.62 9.80 1.25
N PHE A 285 -6.16 11.03 1.08
CA PHE A 285 -4.75 11.33 0.82
C PHE A 285 -4.07 12.02 2.00
N ASP A 286 -2.78 11.77 2.13
CA ASP A 286 -1.86 12.49 3.01
C ASP A 286 -0.71 12.99 2.15
N GLU A 287 -0.59 14.31 2.01
CA GLU A 287 0.43 14.91 1.15
C GLU A 287 1.81 14.87 1.83
N LEU A 288 2.83 14.47 1.07
CA LEU A 288 4.21 14.41 1.51
C LEU A 288 5.06 15.42 0.75
N ALA A 289 6.00 16.04 1.47
CA ALA A 289 7.00 16.90 0.86
C ALA A 289 7.93 16.07 -0.03
N VAL A 290 8.25 16.61 -1.21
CA VAL A 290 9.12 15.93 -2.18
C VAL A 290 10.58 15.96 -1.71
N HIS A 291 11.19 14.78 -1.58
CA HIS A 291 12.61 14.63 -1.29
C HIS A 291 13.45 14.66 -2.58
N HIS A 292 14.65 15.22 -2.48
CA HIS A 292 15.59 15.25 -3.59
C HIS A 292 16.44 13.99 -3.62
N PHE A 293 16.60 13.39 -4.81
CA PHE A 293 17.47 12.25 -5.05
C PHE A 293 18.63 12.61 -6.00
N PRO A 294 19.82 11.99 -5.84
CA PRO A 294 20.96 12.25 -6.73
C PRO A 294 20.67 11.80 -8.17
N GLU A 295 21.30 12.43 -9.16
CA GLU A 295 21.12 12.07 -10.58
C GLU A 295 21.51 10.61 -10.91
N SER A 296 22.30 9.97 -10.05
CA SER A 296 22.70 8.56 -10.21
C SER A 296 21.52 7.60 -10.29
N VAL A 297 20.38 7.92 -9.66
CA VAL A 297 19.14 7.12 -9.75
C VAL A 297 18.54 7.15 -11.16
N ILE A 298 18.70 8.26 -11.88
CA ILE A 298 18.24 8.39 -13.27
C ILE A 298 19.19 7.64 -14.18
N THR A 299 20.51 7.81 -14.03
CA THR A 299 21.51 7.12 -14.85
C THR A 299 21.60 5.61 -14.60
N ALA A 300 20.98 5.11 -13.52
CA ALA A 300 20.82 3.68 -13.30
C ALA A 300 19.84 3.05 -14.31
N VAL A 301 18.90 3.85 -14.83
CA VAL A 301 17.87 3.43 -15.77
C VAL A 301 18.13 3.97 -17.18
N HIS A 302 18.40 5.26 -17.28
CA HIS A 302 18.66 5.98 -18.52
C HIS A 302 20.14 5.99 -18.85
N ASP A 303 20.45 5.94 -20.14
CA ASP A 303 21.81 6.05 -20.65
C ASP A 303 22.43 7.39 -20.26
N LYS A 304 23.66 7.35 -19.76
CA LYS A 304 24.36 8.54 -19.28
C LYS A 304 24.52 9.61 -20.37
N GLY A 305 24.76 9.21 -21.62
CA GLY A 305 24.89 10.12 -22.75
C GLY A 305 23.58 10.85 -23.05
N TYR A 306 22.45 10.15 -22.96
CA TYR A 306 21.12 10.75 -23.06
C TYR A 306 20.88 11.77 -21.93
N VAL A 307 21.13 11.37 -20.68
CA VAL A 307 20.94 12.24 -19.50
C VAL A 307 21.81 13.50 -19.60
N ASP A 308 23.10 13.36 -19.94
CA ASP A 308 24.00 14.50 -20.10
C ASP A 308 23.60 15.41 -21.26
N TYR A 309 23.12 14.84 -22.37
CA TYR A 309 22.58 15.61 -23.48
C TYR A 309 21.38 16.45 -23.03
N PHE A 310 20.37 15.81 -22.44
CA PHE A 310 19.12 16.47 -22.05
C PHE A 310 19.37 17.63 -21.08
N ARG A 311 20.26 17.42 -20.09
CA ARG A 311 20.67 18.47 -19.15
C ARG A 311 21.29 19.66 -19.87
N ARG A 312 22.27 19.41 -20.74
CA ARG A 312 23.05 20.45 -21.43
C ARG A 312 22.20 21.23 -22.42
N VAL A 313 21.38 20.55 -23.22
CA VAL A 313 20.53 21.22 -24.21
C VAL A 313 19.51 22.11 -23.51
N CYS A 314 18.82 21.63 -22.46
CA CYS A 314 17.88 22.47 -21.71
C CYS A 314 18.57 23.65 -21.04
N ALA A 315 19.73 23.47 -20.41
CA ALA A 315 20.45 24.56 -19.77
C ALA A 315 20.89 25.66 -20.75
N GLY A 316 21.12 25.32 -22.02
CA GLY A 316 21.55 26.26 -23.07
C GLY A 316 20.41 26.90 -23.87
N LEU A 317 19.16 26.48 -23.68
CA LEU A 317 18.02 27.03 -24.43
C LEU A 317 17.54 28.37 -23.83
N PRO A 318 17.29 29.39 -24.66
CA PRO A 318 16.69 30.65 -24.21
C PRO A 318 15.32 30.43 -23.55
N ALA A 319 14.96 31.35 -22.65
CA ALA A 319 13.61 31.38 -22.08
C ALA A 319 12.55 31.47 -23.19
N ASN A 320 11.43 30.77 -23.02
CA ASN A 320 10.31 30.72 -23.97
C ASN A 320 10.63 30.16 -25.36
N LYS A 321 11.82 29.56 -25.57
CA LYS A 321 12.14 28.85 -26.82
C LYS A 321 12.00 27.35 -26.63
N SER A 322 11.17 26.74 -27.47
CA SER A 322 11.08 25.29 -27.63
C SER A 322 11.86 24.88 -28.88
N ILE A 323 12.48 23.70 -28.84
CA ILE A 323 13.00 23.03 -30.03
C ILE A 323 12.24 21.72 -30.23
N TYR A 324 11.92 21.44 -31.49
CA TYR A 324 11.33 20.18 -31.90
C TYR A 324 12.33 19.42 -32.76
N PRO A 325 12.58 18.14 -32.48
CA PRO A 325 13.39 17.30 -33.35
C PRO A 325 12.69 17.11 -34.70
N TYR A 326 13.48 17.16 -35.79
CA TYR A 326 12.98 16.99 -37.16
C TYR A 326 13.83 16.05 -38.02
N VAL A 327 15.02 15.64 -37.55
CA VAL A 327 15.90 14.67 -38.23
C VAL A 327 16.24 13.53 -37.27
N PHE A 328 15.93 12.30 -37.66
CA PHE A 328 16.11 11.10 -36.82
C PHE A 328 17.12 10.13 -37.48
N PRO A 329 18.13 9.63 -36.75
CA PRO A 329 19.18 8.79 -37.33
C PRO A 329 18.75 7.32 -37.44
N ILE A 330 17.85 7.00 -38.39
CA ILE A 330 17.32 5.63 -38.58
C ILE A 330 18.36 4.67 -39.17
N ARG A 331 19.16 5.13 -40.16
CA ARG A 331 20.12 4.27 -40.88
C ARG A 331 21.53 4.27 -40.25
N ASN A 332 21.95 5.39 -39.66
CA ASN A 332 23.30 5.56 -39.11
C ASN A 332 23.30 6.42 -37.84
N ALA A 333 23.31 5.75 -36.68
CA ALA A 333 23.39 6.38 -35.36
C ALA A 333 24.82 6.41 -34.77
N ALA A 334 25.86 6.19 -35.59
CA ALA A 334 27.23 6.03 -35.08
C ALA A 334 27.82 7.31 -34.46
N ARG A 335 27.39 8.50 -34.91
CA ARG A 335 27.94 9.79 -34.44
C ARG A 335 26.83 10.84 -34.26
N PRO A 336 26.59 11.35 -33.04
CA PRO A 336 25.61 12.42 -32.82
C PRO A 336 26.11 13.78 -33.35
N PRO A 337 25.22 14.65 -33.87
CA PRO A 337 25.57 16.02 -34.29
C PRO A 337 26.24 16.83 -33.18
N ARG A 338 27.18 17.73 -33.50
CA ARG A 338 27.87 18.55 -32.47
C ARG A 338 26.94 19.58 -31.83
N GLU A 339 26.10 20.23 -32.63
CA GLU A 339 25.12 21.21 -32.19
C GLU A 339 23.99 20.55 -31.39
N LEU A 340 23.75 21.03 -30.16
CA LEU A 340 22.82 20.39 -29.22
C LEU A 340 21.35 20.43 -29.70
N PRO A 341 20.82 21.55 -30.22
CA PRO A 341 19.48 21.53 -30.81
C PRO A 341 19.30 20.53 -31.95
N VAL A 342 20.26 20.45 -32.87
CA VAL A 342 20.23 19.51 -34.01
C VAL A 342 20.34 18.05 -33.55
N ARG A 343 21.04 17.80 -32.43
CA ARG A 343 21.16 16.47 -31.81
C ARG A 343 19.83 15.94 -31.24
N ALA A 344 18.77 16.75 -31.12
CA ALA A 344 17.52 16.34 -30.48
C ALA A 344 16.94 15.04 -31.04
N GLY A 345 16.90 14.88 -32.36
CA GLY A 345 16.37 13.66 -32.98
C GLY A 345 17.26 12.42 -32.81
N TYR A 346 18.50 12.55 -32.31
CA TYR A 346 19.32 11.41 -31.91
C TYR A 346 18.79 10.74 -30.64
N TYR A 347 18.17 11.54 -29.75
CA TYR A 347 17.65 11.10 -28.46
C TYR A 347 16.12 11.21 -28.41
N CYS A 348 15.43 11.34 -29.54
CA CYS A 348 13.97 11.46 -29.58
C CYS A 348 13.37 10.46 -30.58
N MET A 349 12.14 10.04 -30.31
CA MET A 349 11.38 9.12 -31.15
C MET A 349 10.14 9.73 -31.81
N ASP A 350 9.85 11.01 -31.60
CA ASP A 350 8.73 11.72 -32.24
C ASP A 350 9.06 13.18 -32.53
N THR A 351 8.13 13.90 -33.15
CA THR A 351 8.26 15.31 -33.55
C THR A 351 7.42 16.26 -32.69
N PHE A 352 6.76 15.78 -31.64
CA PHE A 352 5.78 16.56 -30.87
C PHE A 352 6.11 16.67 -29.38
N THR A 353 7.25 16.15 -28.95
CA THR A 353 7.81 16.33 -27.60
C THR A 353 8.90 17.40 -27.62
N PRO A 354 8.62 18.66 -27.23
CA PRO A 354 9.58 19.75 -27.33
C PRO A 354 10.60 19.78 -26.20
N LEU A 355 11.83 20.20 -26.48
CA LEU A 355 12.78 20.56 -25.43
C LEU A 355 12.73 22.08 -25.18
N ASN A 356 12.67 22.48 -23.91
CA ASN A 356 12.83 23.88 -23.48
C ASN A 356 13.66 23.95 -22.19
N GLY A 357 14.02 25.16 -21.76
CA GLY A 357 14.89 25.35 -20.59
C GLY A 357 14.37 24.81 -19.26
N ASN A 358 13.05 24.52 -19.16
CA ASN A 358 12.41 24.02 -17.95
C ASN A 358 12.12 22.50 -17.99
N ALA A 359 12.20 21.85 -19.16
CA ALA A 359 11.88 20.43 -19.32
C ALA A 359 12.70 19.55 -18.38
N TRP A 360 14.03 19.76 -18.31
CA TRP A 360 14.92 19.04 -17.38
C TRP A 360 14.48 19.17 -15.93
N LYS A 361 14.21 20.39 -15.46
CA LYS A 361 13.87 20.68 -14.06
C LYS A 361 12.55 20.01 -13.67
N ALA A 362 11.53 20.10 -14.53
CA ALA A 362 10.23 19.49 -14.30
C ALA A 362 10.33 17.95 -14.33
N ALA A 363 11.04 17.37 -15.29
CA ALA A 363 11.23 15.92 -15.40
C ALA A 363 12.06 15.34 -14.26
N LYS A 364 13.14 16.01 -13.83
CA LYS A 364 13.90 15.61 -12.64
C LYS A 364 13.04 15.67 -11.37
N ARG A 365 12.19 16.69 -11.23
CA ARG A 365 11.28 16.79 -10.09
C ARG A 365 10.22 15.69 -10.11
N ALA A 366 9.74 15.28 -11.29
CA ALA A 366 8.84 14.12 -11.42
C ALA A 366 9.51 12.83 -10.91
N VAL A 367 10.79 12.59 -11.25
CA VAL A 367 11.55 11.46 -10.70
C VAL A 367 11.68 11.53 -9.18
N ASP A 368 11.98 12.71 -8.63
CA ASP A 368 12.04 12.95 -7.19
C ASP A 368 10.70 12.61 -6.50
N CYS A 369 9.58 12.97 -7.12
CA CYS A 369 8.25 12.61 -6.63
C CYS A 369 8.00 11.10 -6.66
N GLY A 370 8.35 10.43 -7.77
CA GLY A 370 8.22 8.98 -7.92
C GLY A 370 9.01 8.21 -6.86
N LEU A 371 10.25 8.62 -6.59
CA LEU A 371 11.10 7.98 -5.57
C LEU A 371 10.65 8.33 -4.14
N THR A 372 10.18 9.55 -3.88
CA THR A 372 9.58 9.91 -2.59
C THR A 372 8.36 9.03 -2.30
N ALA A 373 7.50 8.82 -3.31
CA ALA A 373 6.33 7.95 -3.19
C ALA A 373 6.72 6.47 -3.02
N ALA A 374 7.75 5.99 -3.72
CA ALA A 374 8.30 4.65 -3.54
C ALA A 374 8.87 4.44 -2.13
N GLN A 375 9.57 5.44 -1.58
CA GLN A 375 10.11 5.40 -0.22
C GLN A 375 8.99 5.34 0.83
N ALA A 376 7.88 6.06 0.61
CA ALA A 376 6.73 5.97 1.49
C ALA A 376 6.19 4.53 1.62
N LEU A 377 6.24 3.74 0.54
CA LEU A 377 5.86 2.32 0.59
C LEU A 377 6.81 1.48 1.46
N THR A 378 8.11 1.72 1.33
CA THR A 378 9.12 1.04 2.15
C THR A 378 9.07 1.46 3.62
N ASP A 379 8.54 2.65 3.90
CA ASP A 379 8.35 3.18 5.26
C ASP A 379 7.04 2.72 5.93
N GLY A 380 6.26 1.89 5.24
CA GLY A 380 5.06 1.24 5.78
C GLY A 380 3.73 1.68 5.16
N ARG A 381 3.73 2.57 4.15
CA ARG A 381 2.50 2.85 3.39
C ARG A 381 2.16 1.68 2.50
N ARG A 382 0.86 1.40 2.35
CA ARG A 382 0.37 0.41 1.38
C ARG A 382 0.13 1.00 0.00
N LEU A 383 -0.24 2.28 -0.05
CA LEU A 383 -0.57 3.00 -1.28
C LEU A 383 0.18 4.33 -1.31
N ALA A 384 0.79 4.62 -2.45
CA ALA A 384 1.39 5.91 -2.74
C ALA A 384 1.02 6.36 -4.16
N TYR A 385 0.92 7.66 -4.36
CA TYR A 385 0.60 8.27 -5.63
C TYR A 385 1.57 9.41 -5.94
N ALA A 386 2.33 9.26 -7.01
CA ALA A 386 3.13 10.32 -7.60
C ALA A 386 2.30 11.07 -8.65
N LEU A 387 1.71 12.20 -8.26
CA LEU A 387 0.98 13.10 -9.14
C LEU A 387 1.99 13.99 -9.87
N VAL A 388 2.51 13.46 -10.98
CA VAL A 388 3.64 14.04 -11.72
C VAL A 388 3.23 14.56 -13.09
N ARG A 389 4.00 15.57 -13.52
CA ARG A 389 4.03 16.10 -14.89
C ARG A 389 5.43 16.67 -15.13
N PRO A 390 6.10 16.41 -16.26
CA PRO A 390 5.65 15.59 -17.40
C PRO A 390 5.48 14.09 -17.06
N PRO A 391 4.74 13.32 -17.89
CA PRO A 391 4.63 11.87 -17.78
C PRO A 391 5.98 11.17 -18.10
N GLY A 392 6.04 9.84 -17.99
CA GLY A 392 7.28 9.08 -18.08
C GLY A 392 7.27 7.81 -18.94
N HIS A 393 6.15 7.11 -19.11
CA HIS A 393 6.17 5.72 -19.61
C HIS A 393 6.70 5.52 -21.04
N HIS A 394 6.75 6.57 -21.85
CA HIS A 394 7.33 6.56 -23.20
C HIS A 394 8.85 6.79 -23.21
N ALA A 395 9.45 7.32 -22.15
CA ALA A 395 10.90 7.56 -22.14
C ALA A 395 11.67 6.24 -22.07
N GLU A 396 12.33 5.88 -23.17
CA GLU A 396 13.21 4.71 -23.30
C GLU A 396 14.55 4.96 -22.63
N ARG A 397 15.37 3.91 -22.48
CA ARG A 397 16.72 4.02 -21.92
C ARG A 397 17.56 5.09 -22.63
N LYS A 398 17.36 5.31 -23.93
CA LYS A 398 18.18 6.23 -24.76
C LYS A 398 17.36 7.30 -25.47
N ALA A 399 16.06 7.40 -25.26
CA ALA A 399 15.24 8.34 -26.01
C ALA A 399 14.07 8.90 -25.20
N PHE A 400 13.72 10.16 -25.46
CA PHE A 400 12.49 10.80 -25.01
C PHE A 400 11.43 10.79 -26.12
N GLY A 401 10.17 10.93 -25.73
CA GLY A 401 9.03 10.99 -26.66
C GLY A 401 7.71 10.83 -25.91
N GLY A 402 6.58 11.03 -26.59
CA GLY A 402 5.25 10.92 -26.02
C GLY A 402 5.03 11.86 -24.84
N PHE A 403 5.57 13.08 -24.91
CA PHE A 403 5.64 14.04 -23.80
C PHE A 403 6.54 13.63 -22.62
N CYS A 404 7.18 12.45 -22.68
CA CYS A 404 7.97 11.87 -21.60
C CYS A 404 9.46 12.10 -21.83
N TYR A 405 10.18 12.57 -20.80
CA TYR A 405 11.63 12.75 -20.84
C TYR A 405 12.37 11.77 -19.93
N PHE A 406 11.88 11.56 -18.71
CA PHE A 406 12.38 10.52 -17.82
C PHE A 406 11.24 9.59 -17.43
N ASN A 407 11.51 8.30 -17.48
CA ASN A 407 10.56 7.29 -17.04
C ASN A 407 10.52 7.20 -15.52
N THR A 408 9.65 8.02 -14.91
CA THR A 408 9.44 8.09 -13.46
C THR A 408 9.05 6.72 -12.88
N GLY A 409 8.11 6.01 -13.52
CA GLY A 409 7.68 4.68 -13.11
C GLY A 409 8.81 3.65 -13.14
N ALA A 410 9.61 3.63 -14.20
CA ALA A 410 10.74 2.71 -14.33
C ALA A 410 11.89 3.03 -13.36
N VAL A 411 12.17 4.31 -13.08
CA VAL A 411 13.16 4.69 -12.05
C VAL A 411 12.71 4.20 -10.68
N ALA A 412 11.43 4.38 -10.33
CA ALA A 412 10.89 3.86 -9.08
C ALA A 412 10.90 2.33 -9.03
N ALA A 413 10.49 1.64 -10.09
CA ALA A 413 10.50 0.19 -10.18
C ALA A 413 11.92 -0.40 -10.06
N HIS A 414 12.93 0.20 -10.71
CA HIS A 414 14.32 -0.24 -10.57
C HIS A 414 14.86 -0.02 -9.14
N TRP A 415 14.45 1.05 -8.46
CA TRP A 415 14.83 1.28 -7.07
C TRP A 415 14.21 0.23 -6.14
N LEU A 416 12.91 -0.04 -6.31
CA LEU A 416 12.17 -1.05 -5.55
C LEU A 416 12.63 -2.49 -5.84
N SER A 417 13.11 -2.79 -7.07
CA SER A 417 13.52 -4.15 -7.44
C SER A 417 14.73 -4.68 -6.67
N ARG A 418 15.49 -3.78 -6.03
CA ARG A 418 16.57 -4.13 -5.09
C ARG A 418 16.07 -4.70 -3.76
N LEU A 419 14.78 -4.55 -3.47
CA LEU A 419 14.13 -5.00 -2.23
C LEU A 419 13.17 -6.17 -2.46
N GLY A 420 12.93 -6.58 -3.71
CA GLY A 420 12.03 -7.67 -4.07
C GLY A 420 11.49 -7.51 -5.49
N ARG A 421 10.85 -8.54 -6.04
CA ARG A 421 10.27 -8.50 -7.40
C ARG A 421 9.24 -7.38 -7.56
N VAL A 422 9.21 -6.74 -8.74
CA VAL A 422 8.28 -5.63 -9.03
C VAL A 422 7.46 -5.96 -10.27
N ALA A 423 6.14 -5.76 -10.22
CA ALA A 423 5.33 -5.72 -11.43
C ALA A 423 5.06 -4.26 -11.80
N VAL A 424 5.22 -3.91 -13.08
CA VAL A 424 4.78 -2.62 -13.63
C VAL A 424 3.57 -2.89 -14.52
N LEU A 425 2.41 -2.40 -14.11
CA LEU A 425 1.15 -2.49 -14.84
C LEU A 425 0.82 -1.13 -15.44
N ASP A 426 0.90 -1.04 -16.76
CA ASP A 426 0.51 0.15 -17.52
C ASP A 426 -0.95 0.05 -17.96
N ILE A 427 -1.74 1.03 -17.52
CA ILE A 427 -3.17 1.18 -17.83
C ILE A 427 -3.46 2.50 -18.55
N ASP A 428 -2.44 3.19 -19.03
CA ASP A 428 -2.58 4.28 -20.00
C ASP A 428 -3.14 3.76 -21.33
N TYR A 429 -3.80 4.63 -22.11
CA TYR A 429 -4.31 4.25 -23.42
C TYR A 429 -3.18 3.83 -24.37
N HIS A 430 -1.99 4.42 -24.24
CA HIS A 430 -0.84 4.16 -25.10
C HIS A 430 0.09 3.10 -24.50
N HIS A 431 0.82 2.39 -25.37
CA HIS A 431 1.82 1.42 -24.92
C HIS A 431 2.96 2.14 -24.19
N GLY A 432 3.27 1.69 -22.97
CA GLY A 432 4.46 2.12 -22.22
C GLY A 432 5.77 1.57 -22.78
N ASN A 433 6.11 1.92 -24.03
CA ASN A 433 7.28 1.40 -24.74
C ASN A 433 8.61 1.72 -24.03
N GLY A 434 8.69 2.86 -23.34
CA GLY A 434 9.85 3.22 -22.53
C GLY A 434 10.08 2.22 -21.40
N THR A 435 9.02 1.90 -20.68
CA THR A 435 9.05 0.92 -19.59
C THR A 435 9.43 -0.46 -20.12
N GLN A 436 8.80 -0.90 -21.22
CA GLN A 436 9.15 -2.16 -21.88
C GLN A 436 10.64 -2.19 -22.28
N ASN A 437 11.14 -1.14 -22.94
CA ASN A 437 12.54 -1.03 -23.39
C ASN A 437 13.54 -1.18 -22.23
N ILE A 438 13.26 -0.54 -21.10
CA ILE A 438 14.15 -0.52 -19.93
C ILE A 438 14.30 -1.90 -19.28
N PHE A 439 13.21 -2.67 -19.20
CA PHE A 439 13.16 -3.96 -18.50
C PHE A 439 13.16 -5.18 -19.42
N TYR A 440 13.20 -5.00 -20.74
CA TYR A 440 13.00 -6.07 -21.72
C TYR A 440 13.87 -7.32 -21.55
N LYS A 441 15.02 -7.19 -20.87
CA LYS A 441 15.99 -8.27 -20.62
C LYS A 441 16.06 -8.74 -19.17
N ARG A 442 15.11 -8.33 -18.33
CA ARG A 442 15.11 -8.56 -16.89
C ARG A 442 13.91 -9.38 -16.46
N ASP A 443 14.10 -10.24 -15.47
CA ASP A 443 13.08 -11.09 -14.83
C ASP A 443 12.70 -10.62 -13.42
N ASP A 444 13.51 -9.75 -12.81
CA ASP A 444 13.21 -9.11 -11.52
C ASP A 444 12.08 -8.06 -11.60
N VAL A 445 11.73 -7.63 -12.83
CA VAL A 445 10.63 -6.72 -13.12
C VAL A 445 9.73 -7.25 -14.24
N LEU A 446 8.48 -7.57 -13.92
CA LEU A 446 7.46 -7.94 -14.91
C LEU A 446 6.79 -6.68 -15.47
N THR A 447 6.80 -6.50 -16.80
CA THR A 447 6.11 -5.40 -17.46
C THR A 447 4.83 -5.88 -18.14
N LEU A 448 3.70 -5.25 -17.83
CA LEU A 448 2.41 -5.49 -18.46
C LEU A 448 1.82 -4.18 -18.96
N SER A 449 1.26 -4.16 -20.16
CA SER A 449 0.64 -2.95 -20.74
C SER A 449 -0.67 -3.28 -21.45
N ILE A 450 -1.74 -2.55 -21.11
CA ILE A 450 -3.05 -2.65 -21.77
C ILE A 450 -3.32 -1.37 -22.54
N HIS A 451 -3.23 -1.43 -23.87
CA HIS A 451 -3.16 -0.23 -24.71
C HIS A 451 -3.91 -0.41 -26.04
N GLY A 452 -4.17 0.70 -26.73
CA GLY A 452 -4.65 0.69 -28.11
C GLY A 452 -3.66 -0.03 -29.03
N HIS A 453 -4.16 -0.86 -29.95
CA HIS A 453 -3.28 -1.63 -30.82
C HIS A 453 -2.36 -0.70 -31.62
N PRO A 454 -1.03 -0.98 -31.67
CA PRO A 454 -0.06 -0.11 -32.33
C PRO A 454 -0.34 0.17 -33.81
N ARG A 455 -1.20 -0.61 -34.49
CA ARG A 455 -1.59 -0.32 -35.88
C ARG A 455 -2.30 1.02 -36.05
N PHE A 456 -2.91 1.57 -34.99
CA PHE A 456 -3.66 2.84 -35.04
C PHE A 456 -3.30 3.79 -33.88
N ALA A 457 -2.68 3.31 -32.80
CA ALA A 457 -2.30 4.12 -31.64
C ALA A 457 -0.77 4.27 -31.52
N TYR A 458 -0.33 5.44 -31.07
CA TYR A 458 1.06 5.69 -30.69
C TYR A 458 1.50 4.65 -29.63
N PRO A 459 2.73 4.10 -29.71
CA PRO A 459 3.90 4.52 -30.49
C PRO A 459 4.07 3.85 -31.86
N TYR A 460 3.08 3.12 -32.36
CA TYR A 460 3.06 2.45 -33.67
C TYR A 460 4.04 1.29 -33.91
N PHE A 461 5.24 1.35 -33.33
CA PHE A 461 6.35 0.45 -33.66
C PHE A 461 6.68 -0.58 -32.57
N SER A 462 5.96 -0.55 -31.45
CA SER A 462 6.07 -1.50 -30.34
C SER A 462 4.73 -1.67 -29.64
N GLY A 463 4.64 -2.67 -28.77
CA GLY A 463 3.41 -2.98 -28.05
C GLY A 463 2.61 -4.11 -28.69
N PHE A 464 3.21 -4.85 -29.62
CA PHE A 464 2.59 -6.04 -30.21
C PHE A 464 2.64 -7.22 -29.22
N THR A 465 1.71 -8.17 -29.37
CA THR A 465 1.54 -9.31 -28.45
C THR A 465 2.75 -10.23 -28.40
N GLU A 466 3.49 -10.31 -29.51
CA GLU A 466 4.63 -11.20 -29.73
C GLU A 466 5.89 -10.73 -28.98
N GLU A 467 5.93 -9.46 -28.57
CA GLU A 467 7.02 -8.86 -27.80
C GLU A 467 6.96 -9.36 -26.35
N THR A 468 7.64 -10.47 -26.06
CA THR A 468 7.51 -11.16 -24.77
C THR A 468 8.74 -11.06 -23.87
N GLY A 469 9.69 -10.20 -24.23
CA GLY A 469 10.99 -10.04 -23.56
C GLY A 469 12.11 -10.72 -24.33
N LYS A 470 13.35 -10.62 -23.81
CA LYS A 470 14.54 -11.20 -24.43
C LYS A 470 15.54 -11.64 -23.36
N ASP A 471 16.42 -12.58 -23.70
CA ASP A 471 17.45 -13.08 -22.79
C ASP A 471 16.80 -13.56 -21.47
N GLN A 472 17.31 -13.14 -20.30
CA GLN A 472 16.71 -13.48 -19.00
C GLN A 472 15.28 -12.95 -18.83
N GLY A 473 14.90 -11.87 -19.52
CA GLY A 473 13.57 -11.28 -19.46
C GLY A 473 12.53 -11.97 -20.34
N LEU A 474 12.86 -13.06 -21.04
CA LEU A 474 11.89 -13.79 -21.85
C LEU A 474 10.75 -14.33 -20.96
N GLY A 475 9.52 -13.95 -21.27
CA GLY A 475 8.34 -14.27 -20.47
C GLY A 475 7.92 -13.16 -19.51
N TYR A 476 8.75 -12.14 -19.30
CA TYR A 476 8.54 -11.06 -18.33
C TYR A 476 8.12 -9.72 -18.97
N ASN A 477 7.75 -9.73 -20.26
CA ASN A 477 6.98 -8.66 -20.90
C ASN A 477 5.66 -9.20 -21.46
N ARG A 478 4.56 -8.48 -21.22
CA ARG A 478 3.20 -8.89 -21.61
C ARG A 478 2.39 -7.70 -22.13
N ASN A 479 2.20 -7.67 -23.45
CA ASN A 479 1.39 -6.66 -24.11
C ASN A 479 -0.03 -7.16 -24.36
N PHE A 480 -1.01 -6.30 -24.11
CA PHE A 480 -2.44 -6.53 -24.38
C PHE A 480 -2.96 -5.44 -25.33
N PRO A 481 -2.57 -5.46 -26.63
CA PRO A 481 -3.08 -4.51 -27.60
C PRO A 481 -4.57 -4.76 -27.88
N LEU A 482 -5.41 -3.76 -27.67
CA LEU A 482 -6.86 -3.84 -27.89
C LEU A 482 -7.30 -3.05 -29.12
N LEU A 483 -8.49 -3.39 -29.63
CA LEU A 483 -9.08 -2.72 -30.80
C LEU A 483 -9.47 -1.27 -30.49
N GLU A 484 -9.74 -0.50 -31.55
CA GLU A 484 -10.03 0.93 -31.47
C GLU A 484 -11.28 1.24 -30.65
N ARG A 485 -12.25 0.32 -30.60
CA ARG A 485 -13.51 0.49 -29.86
C ARG A 485 -13.61 -0.50 -28.72
N VAL A 486 -13.33 -0.01 -27.51
CA VAL A 486 -13.39 -0.78 -26.26
C VAL A 486 -14.26 -0.01 -25.25
N ASP A 487 -15.16 -0.75 -24.61
CA ASP A 487 -15.95 -0.29 -23.48
C ASP A 487 -15.32 -0.74 -22.16
N GLY A 488 -15.86 -0.24 -21.04
CA GLY A 488 -15.34 -0.58 -19.72
C GLY A 488 -15.38 -2.07 -19.38
N GLU A 489 -16.32 -2.84 -19.94
CA GLU A 489 -16.42 -4.29 -19.68
C GLU A 489 -15.29 -5.07 -20.37
N LYS A 490 -15.10 -4.84 -21.67
CA LYS A 490 -14.01 -5.47 -22.44
C LYS A 490 -12.64 -5.09 -21.88
N TYR A 491 -12.47 -3.84 -21.46
CA TYR A 491 -11.26 -3.39 -20.79
C TYR A 491 -11.04 -4.17 -19.48
N ARG A 492 -12.06 -4.25 -18.61
CA ARG A 492 -11.97 -4.99 -17.34
C ARG A 492 -11.65 -6.46 -17.52
N ASN A 493 -12.21 -7.13 -18.52
CA ASN A 493 -11.90 -8.54 -18.80
C ASN A 493 -10.42 -8.72 -19.16
N THR A 494 -9.82 -7.74 -19.85
CA THR A 494 -8.37 -7.74 -20.12
C THR A 494 -7.56 -7.45 -18.86
N LEU A 495 -7.98 -6.46 -18.07
CA LEU A 495 -7.34 -6.16 -16.79
C LEU A 495 -7.32 -7.38 -15.87
N ILE A 496 -8.42 -8.14 -15.77
CA ILE A 496 -8.46 -9.39 -14.97
C ILE A 496 -7.40 -10.39 -15.42
N ARG A 497 -7.19 -10.56 -16.73
CA ARG A 497 -6.14 -11.45 -17.27
C ARG A 497 -4.74 -10.93 -16.94
N ALA A 498 -4.50 -9.63 -17.05
CA ALA A 498 -3.22 -9.03 -16.66
C ALA A 498 -2.95 -9.18 -15.15
N LEU A 499 -3.95 -8.95 -14.30
CA LEU A 499 -3.81 -9.11 -12.85
C LEU A 499 -3.58 -10.57 -12.43
N ALA A 500 -4.06 -11.55 -13.19
CA ALA A 500 -3.72 -12.95 -12.96
C ALA A 500 -2.21 -13.19 -13.11
N LEU A 501 -1.59 -12.63 -14.17
CA LEU A 501 -0.14 -12.72 -14.36
C LEU A 501 0.64 -11.98 -13.27
N VAL A 502 0.13 -10.84 -12.79
CA VAL A 502 0.73 -10.14 -11.63
C VAL A 502 0.70 -11.04 -10.40
N ARG A 503 -0.42 -11.71 -10.12
CA ARG A 503 -0.53 -12.63 -8.99
C ARG A 503 0.41 -13.82 -9.12
N ASP A 504 0.51 -14.42 -10.31
CA ASP A 504 1.36 -15.59 -10.56
C ASP A 504 2.85 -15.24 -10.47
N PHE A 505 3.23 -14.01 -10.82
CA PHE A 505 4.59 -13.49 -10.62
C PHE A 505 4.92 -13.20 -9.14
N ASP A 506 3.91 -13.08 -8.28
CA ASP A 506 4.03 -12.81 -6.84
C ASP A 506 5.06 -11.71 -6.51
N PRO A 507 4.84 -10.46 -6.97
CA PRO A 507 5.75 -9.36 -6.71
C PRO A 507 5.64 -8.87 -5.26
N THR A 508 6.69 -8.19 -4.79
CA THR A 508 6.67 -7.45 -3.52
C THR A 508 6.01 -6.09 -3.68
N PHE A 509 6.20 -5.45 -4.85
CA PHE A 509 5.64 -4.14 -5.16
C PHE A 509 4.93 -4.16 -6.50
N LEU A 510 3.87 -3.35 -6.61
CA LEU A 510 3.20 -3.03 -7.85
C LEU A 510 3.43 -1.55 -8.18
N VAL A 511 3.90 -1.26 -9.38
CA VAL A 511 3.91 0.10 -9.94
C VAL A 511 2.82 0.16 -11.00
N VAL A 512 1.88 1.09 -10.86
CA VAL A 512 0.79 1.32 -11.82
C VAL A 512 1.06 2.61 -12.56
N SER A 513 1.32 2.52 -13.86
CA SER A 513 1.35 3.68 -14.76
C SER A 513 -0.11 4.03 -15.11
N LEU A 514 -0.63 5.09 -14.49
CA LEU A 514 -2.04 5.49 -14.60
C LEU A 514 -2.21 6.58 -15.65
N GLY A 515 -2.68 6.19 -16.84
CA GLY A 515 -3.31 7.11 -17.77
C GLY A 515 -4.82 7.22 -17.54
N LEU A 516 -5.34 8.42 -17.73
CA LEU A 516 -6.79 8.69 -17.67
C LEU A 516 -7.38 8.93 -19.07
N ASP A 517 -6.59 8.73 -20.12
CA ASP A 517 -6.97 8.82 -21.53
C ASP A 517 -7.71 7.60 -22.12
N PRO A 518 -7.92 6.47 -21.41
CA PRO A 518 -8.99 5.54 -21.75
C PRO A 518 -10.41 6.13 -21.65
N ALA A 519 -10.55 7.32 -21.05
CA ALA A 519 -11.83 7.93 -20.74
C ALA A 519 -12.63 8.29 -22.00
N LYS A 520 -13.95 8.17 -21.88
CA LYS A 520 -14.88 8.57 -22.95
C LYS A 520 -14.66 10.03 -23.34
N GLY A 521 -14.31 10.24 -24.61
CA GLY A 521 -14.13 11.56 -25.22
C GLY A 521 -12.79 12.22 -24.92
N ASP A 522 -11.81 11.48 -24.39
CA ASP A 522 -10.45 11.97 -24.31
C ASP A 522 -9.88 12.23 -25.72
N PRO A 523 -9.20 13.37 -25.96
CA PRO A 523 -8.70 13.69 -27.30
C PRO A 523 -7.57 12.77 -27.79
N THR A 524 -6.91 12.01 -26.92
CA THR A 524 -5.80 11.12 -27.31
C THR A 524 -6.18 9.64 -27.25
N GLY A 525 -7.42 9.30 -26.91
CA GLY A 525 -7.89 7.93 -26.78
C GLY A 525 -9.26 7.73 -27.42
N THR A 526 -9.52 6.51 -27.90
CA THR A 526 -10.76 6.17 -28.63
C THR A 526 -11.76 5.36 -27.80
N TRP A 527 -11.39 5.00 -26.56
CA TRP A 527 -12.21 4.17 -25.69
C TRP A 527 -13.27 4.97 -24.94
N SER A 528 -14.14 4.25 -24.25
CA SER A 528 -15.36 4.82 -23.65
C SER A 528 -15.46 4.60 -22.14
N LEU A 529 -14.33 4.50 -21.43
CA LEU A 529 -14.36 4.30 -19.98
C LEU A 529 -14.98 5.50 -19.27
N THR A 530 -15.83 5.19 -18.30
CA THR A 530 -16.48 6.16 -17.42
C THR A 530 -15.83 6.16 -16.04
N ALA A 531 -16.18 7.13 -15.20
CA ALA A 531 -15.75 7.18 -13.81
C ALA A 531 -16.06 5.88 -13.03
N ARG A 532 -17.16 5.19 -13.36
CA ARG A 532 -17.52 3.89 -12.76
C ARG A 532 -16.52 2.79 -13.16
N ASP A 533 -16.06 2.82 -14.41
CA ASP A 533 -15.09 1.85 -14.90
C ASP A 533 -13.72 2.06 -14.24
N PHE A 534 -13.28 3.32 -14.09
CA PHE A 534 -12.07 3.64 -13.33
C PHE A 534 -12.15 3.16 -11.87
N ALA A 535 -13.29 3.35 -11.19
CA ALA A 535 -13.50 2.82 -9.84
C ALA A 535 -13.42 1.28 -9.79
N ALA A 536 -14.03 0.59 -10.75
CA ALA A 536 -13.96 -0.86 -10.83
C ALA A 536 -12.54 -1.36 -11.11
N ASN A 537 -11.79 -0.69 -12.00
CA ASN A 537 -10.39 -0.99 -12.31
C ASN A 537 -9.51 -0.82 -11.06
N GLY A 538 -9.61 0.31 -10.38
CA GLY A 538 -8.91 0.55 -9.13
C GLY A 538 -9.25 -0.52 -8.09
N GLN A 539 -10.52 -0.89 -7.95
CA GLN A 539 -10.93 -1.94 -7.02
C GLN A 539 -10.32 -3.31 -7.34
N LEU A 540 -10.24 -3.70 -8.61
CA LEU A 540 -9.61 -4.95 -9.01
C LEU A 540 -8.12 -4.96 -8.69
N ILE A 541 -7.42 -3.85 -8.97
CA ILE A 541 -5.99 -3.69 -8.64
C ILE A 541 -5.76 -3.74 -7.12
N GLY A 542 -6.57 -3.00 -6.35
CA GLY A 542 -6.44 -2.95 -4.90
C GLY A 542 -6.68 -4.30 -4.23
N ARG A 543 -7.48 -5.18 -4.85
CA ARG A 543 -7.71 -6.55 -4.35
C ARG A 543 -6.49 -7.46 -4.46
N LEU A 544 -5.40 -7.05 -5.12
CA LEU A 544 -4.15 -7.79 -5.07
C LEU A 544 -3.45 -7.66 -3.70
N GLY A 545 -3.82 -6.67 -2.89
CA GLY A 545 -3.24 -6.48 -1.55
C GLY A 545 -1.78 -6.00 -1.54
N LEU A 546 -1.16 -5.79 -2.70
CA LEU A 546 0.25 -5.44 -2.88
C LEU A 546 0.56 -3.98 -2.51
N ARG A 547 1.76 -3.71 -1.96
CA ARG A 547 2.27 -2.33 -1.81
C ARG A 547 2.33 -1.69 -3.20
N THR A 548 1.48 -0.68 -3.43
CA THR A 548 1.23 -0.14 -4.78
C THR A 548 1.63 1.32 -4.88
N LEU A 549 2.53 1.61 -5.81
CA LEU A 549 2.86 2.96 -6.26
C LEU A 549 2.06 3.24 -7.53
N VAL A 550 1.25 4.28 -7.53
CA VAL A 550 0.61 4.80 -8.74
C VAL A 550 1.44 5.98 -9.24
N VAL A 551 1.71 6.03 -10.55
CA VAL A 551 2.43 7.13 -11.21
C VAL A 551 1.52 7.70 -12.29
N GLN A 552 1.28 9.02 -12.25
CA GLN A 552 0.43 9.69 -13.24
C GLN A 552 1.11 9.73 -14.62
N GLU A 553 0.43 9.22 -15.64
CA GLU A 553 0.84 9.29 -17.05
C GLU A 553 -0.12 10.22 -17.84
N GLY A 554 -0.83 9.74 -18.85
CA GLY A 554 -1.72 10.48 -19.74
C GLY A 554 -3.10 10.84 -19.18
N GLY A 555 -3.99 11.31 -20.06
CA GLY A 555 -5.32 11.84 -19.73
C GLY A 555 -5.41 13.36 -19.86
N TYR A 556 -6.25 13.80 -20.78
CA TYR A 556 -6.23 15.17 -21.31
C TYR A 556 -7.63 15.81 -21.42
N LEU A 557 -8.70 15.05 -21.21
CA LEU A 557 -10.05 15.61 -21.05
C LEU A 557 -10.24 16.29 -19.68
N ILE A 558 -9.84 17.55 -19.61
CA ILE A 558 -9.83 18.37 -18.38
C ILE A 558 -11.16 18.36 -17.60
N ARG A 559 -12.30 18.23 -18.29
CA ARG A 559 -13.63 18.23 -17.66
C ARG A 559 -13.92 17.00 -16.79
N SER A 560 -13.37 15.83 -17.15
CA SER A 560 -13.62 14.56 -16.44
C SER A 560 -12.39 14.04 -15.69
N LEU A 561 -11.20 14.57 -15.99
CA LEU A 561 -9.90 14.09 -15.49
C LEU A 561 -9.86 13.85 -13.98
N GLY A 562 -10.18 14.86 -13.18
CA GLY A 562 -10.14 14.73 -11.72
C GLY A 562 -11.19 13.77 -11.15
N ILE A 563 -12.38 13.68 -11.78
CA ILE A 563 -13.44 12.74 -11.36
C ILE A 563 -12.99 11.30 -11.62
N ASN A 564 -12.38 11.04 -12.78
CA ASN A 564 -11.85 9.72 -13.12
C ASN A 564 -10.73 9.31 -12.16
N ALA A 565 -9.78 10.22 -11.87
CA ALA A 565 -8.71 9.99 -10.89
C ALA A 565 -9.27 9.66 -9.50
N ARG A 566 -10.18 10.50 -8.98
CA ARG A 566 -10.82 10.27 -7.68
C ARG A 566 -11.53 8.92 -7.61
N SER A 567 -12.31 8.58 -8.63
CA SER A 567 -13.01 7.31 -8.71
C SER A 567 -12.05 6.11 -8.73
N PHE A 568 -10.97 6.19 -9.51
CA PHE A 568 -9.92 5.16 -9.51
C PHE A 568 -9.36 4.92 -8.11
N PHE A 569 -8.96 5.99 -7.40
CA PHE A 569 -8.37 5.87 -6.07
C PHE A 569 -9.36 5.43 -4.98
N GLN A 570 -10.63 5.84 -5.07
CA GLN A 570 -11.69 5.30 -4.21
C GLN A 570 -11.85 3.79 -4.40
N GLY A 571 -11.85 3.34 -5.65
CA GLY A 571 -11.81 1.93 -6.01
C GLY A 571 -10.60 1.21 -5.43
N LEU A 572 -9.40 1.74 -5.69
CA LEU A 572 -8.12 1.20 -5.23
C LEU A 572 -8.09 1.03 -3.72
N HIS A 573 -8.39 2.10 -2.98
CA HIS A 573 -8.45 2.08 -1.52
C HIS A 573 -9.48 1.06 -0.99
N THR A 574 -10.67 0.99 -1.62
CA THR A 574 -11.70 0.02 -1.22
C THR A 574 -11.29 -1.42 -1.49
N GLY A 575 -10.67 -1.70 -2.64
CA GLY A 575 -10.14 -3.03 -2.97
C GLY A 575 -9.08 -3.47 -1.96
N MET A 576 -8.19 -2.53 -1.63
CA MET A 576 -7.07 -2.70 -0.70
C MET A 576 -7.51 -3.04 0.73
N ALA A 577 -8.63 -2.46 1.17
CA ALA A 577 -9.24 -2.76 2.47
C ALA A 577 -10.03 -4.08 2.48
N ARG A 578 -10.60 -4.50 1.34
CA ARG A 578 -11.43 -5.73 1.26
C ARG A 578 -10.63 -7.01 1.09
N ASP A 579 -9.52 -6.98 0.36
CA ASP A 579 -8.64 -8.17 0.28
C ASP A 579 -8.02 -8.50 1.64
N ALA A 580 -7.70 -7.47 2.42
CA ALA A 580 -7.34 -7.60 3.83
C ALA A 580 -8.38 -8.38 4.67
N ALA A 581 -9.65 -8.39 4.26
CA ALA A 581 -10.72 -9.18 4.88
C ALA A 581 -10.95 -10.54 4.20
N LYS A 582 -10.86 -10.65 2.86
CA LYS A 582 -11.09 -11.92 2.15
C LYS A 582 -9.94 -12.93 2.26
N ALA A 583 -8.69 -12.48 2.34
CA ALA A 583 -7.52 -13.35 2.50
C ALA A 583 -7.57 -14.20 3.78
N ALA A 584 -8.41 -13.85 4.76
CA ALA A 584 -8.60 -14.65 5.97
C ALA A 584 -9.97 -15.37 6.05
N GLN A 585 -10.76 -15.37 4.97
CA GLN A 585 -12.01 -16.16 4.84
C GLN A 585 -11.86 -17.41 3.95
N ARG A 586 -10.82 -17.48 3.13
CA ARG A 586 -10.44 -18.70 2.37
C ARG A 586 -9.38 -19.46 3.16
#